data_AF-A0A6I1VU19-F1
#
_entry.id   AF-A0A6I1VU19-F1
#
_cell.length_a   1.000
_cell.length_b   1.000
_cell.length_c   1.000
_cell.angle_alpha   90.00
_cell.angle_beta   90.00
_cell.angle_gamma   90.00
#
_symmetry.space_group_name_H-M   'P 1'
#
loop_
_entity.id
_entity.type
_entity.pdbx_description
1 polymer ?
#
loop_
_entity_poly.entity_id
_entity_poly.type
_entity_poly.pdbx_seq_one_letter_code
_entity_poly.pdbx_strand_id
1 'polypeptide(L)'
;MRSFTESRPGLGIAVPFFPEMSRRALFKCFDTSSVHADHYQRFGHSFGSDPWLSLLGELGAGSAHTGSDYIVSSLAMNGYFSIAQITLAPDLHYALEGEM
;
A
#
# COMPACT_ATOMS: atom_id res chain seq x y z
N MET A 1 -0.26 14.22 -0.98
CA MET A 1 0.47 13.00 -0.58
C MET A 1 1.64 13.34 0.32
N ARG A 2 2.63 14.13 -0.14
CA ARG A 2 3.81 14.50 0.67
C ARG A 2 3.49 15.04 2.08
N SER A 3 2.70 16.11 2.18
CA SER A 3 2.31 16.66 3.50
C SER A 3 1.54 15.67 4.39
N PHE A 4 0.78 14.76 3.77
CA PHE A 4 0.01 13.74 4.49
C PHE A 4 0.94 12.67 5.08
N THR A 5 1.97 12.25 4.36
CA THR A 5 2.94 11.25 4.82
C THR A 5 3.99 11.87 5.75
N GLU A 6 4.41 13.12 5.54
CA GLU A 6 5.36 13.82 6.41
C GLU A 6 4.83 14.03 7.83
N SER A 7 3.52 14.25 7.98
CA SER A 7 2.86 14.32 9.30
C SER A 7 2.64 12.96 9.95
N ARG A 8 3.04 11.86 9.29
CA ARG A 8 2.85 10.46 9.71
C ARG A 8 4.12 9.64 9.45
N PRO A 9 5.26 10.02 10.05
CA PRO A 9 6.54 9.37 9.78
C PRO A 9 6.52 7.90 10.21
N GLY A 10 7.12 7.04 9.39
CA GLY A 10 7.31 5.61 9.70
C GLY A 10 6.09 4.72 9.49
N LEU A 11 4.93 5.26 9.07
CA LEU A 11 3.80 4.43 8.69
C LEU A 11 4.06 3.75 7.34
N GLY A 12 3.81 2.44 7.28
CA GLY A 12 3.86 1.68 6.04
C GLY A 12 2.85 2.19 5.02
N ILE A 13 3.25 2.26 3.75
CA ILE A 13 2.50 2.87 2.66
C ILE A 13 2.23 1.84 1.57
N ALA A 14 0.96 1.47 1.42
CA ALA A 14 0.50 0.67 0.30
C ALA A 14 0.06 1.60 -0.85
N VAL A 15 0.69 1.41 -2.00
CA VAL A 15 0.44 2.19 -3.21
C VAL A 15 -0.05 1.29 -4.34
N PRO A 16 -0.83 1.82 -5.31
CA PRO A 16 -1.15 1.07 -6.50
C PRO A 16 0.10 0.64 -7.27
N PHE A 17 -0.01 -0.38 -8.12
CA PHE A 17 1.08 -0.71 -9.03
C PHE A 17 1.26 0.43 -10.05
N PHE A 18 2.51 0.81 -10.29
CA PHE A 18 2.89 1.77 -11.33
C PHE A 18 3.97 1.20 -12.23
N PRO A 19 3.83 1.34 -13.57
CA PRO A 19 4.94 1.17 -14.50
C PRO A 19 6.11 2.08 -14.12
N GLU A 20 7.34 1.63 -14.40
CA GLU A 20 8.58 2.25 -13.93
C GLU A 20 8.67 3.77 -14.17
N MET A 21 8.20 4.24 -15.34
CA MET A 21 8.20 5.67 -15.68
C MET A 21 7.27 6.51 -14.78
N SER A 22 6.08 6.01 -14.47
CA SER A 22 5.11 6.70 -13.60
C SER A 22 5.48 6.59 -12.12
N ARG A 23 6.15 5.50 -11.73
CA ARG A 23 6.59 5.22 -10.36
C ARG A 23 7.53 6.31 -9.82
N ARG A 24 8.45 6.81 -10.64
CA ARG A 24 9.43 7.84 -10.25
C ARG A 24 8.80 9.17 -9.83
N ALA A 25 7.71 9.60 -10.47
CA ALA A 25 7.04 10.85 -10.10
C ALA A 25 6.30 10.70 -8.77
N LEU A 26 5.62 9.58 -8.58
CA LEU A 26 4.87 9.30 -7.36
C LEU A 26 5.79 9.11 -6.15
N PHE A 27 6.92 8.42 -6.32
CA PHE A 27 7.88 8.14 -5.25
C PHE A 27 8.58 9.39 -4.71
N LYS A 28 8.51 10.53 -5.41
CA LYS A 28 8.93 11.83 -4.86
C LYS A 28 7.97 12.37 -3.79
N CYS A 29 6.78 11.80 -3.66
CA CYS A 29 5.74 12.28 -2.77
C CYS A 29 5.73 11.60 -1.40
N PHE A 30 6.62 10.65 -1.12
CA PHE A 30 6.69 9.95 0.16
C PHE A 30 8.07 9.34 0.37
N ASP A 31 8.37 8.92 1.59
CA ASP A 31 9.58 8.16 1.90
C ASP A 31 9.44 6.75 1.32
N THR A 32 10.25 6.44 0.31
CA THR A 32 10.21 5.14 -0.38
C THR A 32 10.60 3.97 0.51
N SER A 33 11.32 4.21 1.61
CA SER A 33 11.64 3.15 2.58
C SER A 33 10.42 2.62 3.32
N SER A 34 9.34 3.40 3.36
CA SER A 34 8.06 3.02 3.98
C SER A 34 7.08 2.39 2.99
N VAL A 35 7.43 2.26 1.71
CA VAL A 35 6.53 1.74 0.68
C VAL A 35 6.57 0.21 0.68
N HIS A 36 5.39 -0.40 0.82
CA HIS A 36 5.23 -1.86 0.78
C HIS A 36 5.51 -2.44 -0.61
N ALA A 37 5.80 -3.73 -0.68
CA ALA A 37 6.00 -4.41 -1.96
C ALA A 37 4.72 -4.38 -2.82
N ASP A 38 4.86 -4.23 -4.14
CA ASP A 38 3.70 -4.18 -5.06
C ASP A 38 3.11 -5.56 -5.40
N HIS A 39 3.82 -6.64 -5.03
CA HIS A 39 3.48 -8.05 -5.31
C HIS A 39 3.03 -8.33 -6.76
N TYR A 40 3.47 -7.51 -7.72
CA TYR A 40 3.04 -7.61 -9.12
C TYR A 40 3.38 -8.97 -9.73
N GLN A 41 4.50 -9.59 -9.35
CA GLN A 41 4.88 -10.92 -9.83
C GLN A 41 3.91 -12.02 -9.40
N ARG A 42 3.20 -11.86 -8.27
CA ARG A 42 2.23 -12.83 -7.75
C ARG A 42 0.82 -12.55 -8.29
N PHE A 43 0.37 -11.29 -8.26
CA PHE A 43 -1.03 -10.94 -8.53
C PHE A 43 -1.25 -10.19 -9.85
N GLY A 44 -0.19 -9.83 -10.59
CA GLY A 44 -0.28 -8.91 -11.70
C GLY A 44 -0.74 -7.51 -11.27
N HIS A 45 -1.24 -6.73 -12.22
CA HIS A 45 -1.89 -5.46 -11.92
C HIS A 45 -3.38 -5.68 -11.65
N SER A 46 -3.81 -5.43 -10.42
CA SER A 46 -5.18 -5.58 -9.93
C SER A 46 -5.85 -4.23 -9.63
N PHE A 47 -5.35 -3.15 -10.24
CA PHE A 47 -5.94 -1.80 -10.20
C PHE A 47 -6.16 -1.28 -8.77
N GLY A 48 -7.40 -0.95 -8.40
CA GLY A 48 -7.74 -0.44 -7.07
C GLY A 48 -7.49 -1.44 -5.94
N SER A 49 -7.27 -2.72 -6.26
CA SER A 49 -6.95 -3.76 -5.28
C SER A 49 -5.47 -3.82 -4.93
N ASP A 50 -4.58 -3.25 -5.75
CA ASP A 50 -3.12 -3.33 -5.56
C ASP A 50 -2.66 -2.90 -4.14
N PRO A 51 -3.14 -1.77 -3.55
CA PRO A 51 -2.74 -1.39 -2.20
C PRO A 51 -3.21 -2.39 -1.14
N TRP A 52 -4.37 -3.01 -1.34
CA TRP A 52 -4.91 -3.98 -0.40
C TRP A 52 -4.15 -5.31 -0.47
N LEU A 53 -3.85 -5.79 -1.67
CA LEU A 53 -3.02 -6.97 -1.87
C LEU A 53 -1.61 -6.78 -1.32
N SER A 54 -1.06 -5.57 -1.46
CA SER A 54 0.19 -5.18 -0.84
C SER A 54 0.13 -5.27 0.69
N LEU A 55 -0.85 -4.62 1.32
CA LEU A 55 -1.01 -4.65 2.77
C LEU A 55 -1.26 -6.07 3.32
N LEU A 56 -2.07 -6.88 2.64
CA LEU A 56 -2.32 -8.27 3.01
C LEU A 56 -1.08 -9.15 2.83
N GLY A 57 -0.27 -8.90 1.79
CA GLY A 57 1.00 -9.58 1.58
C GLY A 57 2.01 -9.30 2.69
N GLU A 58 2.12 -8.05 3.14
CA GLU A 58 2.96 -7.69 4.30
C GLU A 58 2.43 -8.30 5.62
N LEU A 59 1.10 -8.43 5.78
CA LEU A 59 0.53 -9.16 6.92
C LEU A 59 0.92 -10.63 6.91
N GLY A 60 0.84 -11.29 5.75
CA GLY A 60 1.26 -12.68 5.58
C GLY A 60 2.76 -12.88 5.79
N ALA A 61 3.58 -11.87 5.45
CA ALA A 61 5.03 -11.88 5.66
C ALA A 61 5.46 -11.51 7.10
N GLY A 62 4.55 -11.05 7.95
CA GLY A 62 4.84 -10.61 9.32
C GLY A 62 5.51 -9.24 9.43
N SER A 63 5.53 -8.46 8.35
CA SER A 63 6.03 -7.07 8.32
C SER A 63 4.94 -6.05 8.65
N ALA A 64 3.66 -6.41 8.45
CA ALA A 64 2.51 -5.66 8.93
C ALA A 64 1.81 -6.38 10.10
N HIS A 65 1.11 -5.62 10.95
CA HIS A 65 0.56 -6.08 12.22
C HIS A 65 -0.83 -5.49 12.47
N THR A 66 -1.72 -6.30 13.04
CA THR A 66 -3.01 -5.85 13.56
C THR A 66 -2.82 -4.82 14.67
N GLY A 67 -3.77 -3.89 14.82
CA GLY A 67 -3.68 -2.77 15.77
C GLY A 67 -2.73 -1.64 15.35
N SER A 68 -2.08 -1.75 14.18
CA SER A 68 -1.17 -0.74 13.64
C SER A 68 -1.81 0.07 12.53
N ASP A 69 -1.28 1.28 12.34
CA ASP A 69 -1.73 2.21 11.30
C ASP A 69 -0.91 2.06 10.02
N TYR A 70 -1.60 2.18 8.89
CA TYR A 70 -1.02 2.15 7.56
C TYR A 70 -1.63 3.23 6.69
N ILE A 71 -0.87 3.64 5.68
CA ILE A 71 -1.34 4.54 4.65
C ILE A 71 -1.72 3.70 3.43
N VAL A 72 -2.94 3.85 2.96
CA VAL A 72 -3.41 3.26 1.69
C VAL A 72 -3.70 4.39 0.71
N SER A 73 -3.43 4.17 -0.57
CA SER A 73 -3.69 5.16 -1.60
C SER A 73 -4.36 4.54 -2.82
N SER A 74 -5.17 5.33 -3.51
CA SER A 74 -5.77 4.95 -4.79
C SER A 74 -5.41 6.00 -5.83
N LEU A 75 -5.18 5.54 -7.07
CA LEU A 75 -5.03 6.42 -8.23
C LEU A 75 -5.83 5.81 -9.38
N ALA A 76 -6.68 6.62 -10.00
CA ALA A 76 -7.37 6.26 -11.22
C ALA A 76 -6.82 7.06 -12.42
N MET A 77 -7.16 6.60 -13.63
CA MET A 77 -6.90 7.35 -14.85
C MET A 77 -7.49 8.78 -14.74
N ASN A 78 -6.84 9.74 -15.39
CA ASN A 78 -7.18 11.18 -15.35
C ASN A 78 -6.85 11.91 -14.04
N GLY A 79 -6.00 11.32 -13.19
CA GLY A 79 -5.36 12.05 -12.08
C GLY A 79 -6.21 12.12 -10.80
N TYR A 80 -7.32 11.39 -10.72
CA TYR A 80 -8.05 11.22 -9.48
C TYR A 80 -7.23 10.37 -8.51
N PHE A 81 -6.95 10.91 -7.33
CA PHE A 81 -6.23 10.20 -6.29
C PHE A 81 -6.97 10.29 -4.96
N SER A 82 -6.80 9.26 -4.13
CA SER A 82 -7.18 9.30 -2.71
C SER A 82 -6.03 8.73 -1.87
N ILE A 83 -5.94 9.21 -0.63
CA ILE A 83 -4.97 8.72 0.35
C ILE A 83 -5.67 8.73 1.71
N ALA A 84 -5.49 7.65 2.47
CA ALA A 84 -6.09 7.51 3.78
C ALA A 84 -5.08 6.85 4.73
N GLN A 85 -5.20 7.19 6.00
CA GLN A 85 -4.63 6.40 7.09
C GLN A 85 -5.73 5.47 7.58
N ILE A 86 -5.41 4.19 7.72
CA ILE A 86 -6.31 3.16 8.24
C ILE A 86 -5.62 2.45 9.39
N THR A 87 -6.40 2.01 10.37
CA THR A 87 -5.92 1.12 11.43
C THR A 87 -6.40 -0.29 11.12
N LEU A 88 -5.51 -1.28 11.17
CA LEU A 88 -5.91 -2.68 11.10
C LEU A 88 -6.56 -3.09 12.42
N ALA A 89 -7.74 -3.68 12.37
CA ALA A 89 -8.43 -4.14 13.58
C ALA A 89 -7.58 -5.21 14.31
N PRO A 90 -7.52 -5.21 15.66
CA PRO A 90 -6.83 -6.25 16.43
C PRO A 90 -7.33 -7.68 16.15
N ASP A 91 -8.59 -7.81 15.78
CA ASP A 91 -9.30 -9.05 15.44
C ASP A 91 -9.49 -9.23 13.92
N LEU A 92 -8.64 -8.59 13.11
CA LEU A 92 -8.68 -8.71 11.66
C LEU A 92 -8.56 -10.17 11.24
N HIS A 93 -9.57 -10.65 10.50
CA HIS A 93 -9.52 -11.89 9.76
C HIS A 93 -9.27 -11.59 8.28
N TYR A 94 -8.29 -12.25 7.69
CA TYR A 94 -7.97 -12.15 6.27
C TYR A 94 -7.58 -13.51 5.70
N ALA A 95 -7.66 -13.61 4.37
CA ALA A 95 -7.15 -14.74 3.62
C ALA A 95 -6.64 -14.22 2.27
N LEU A 96 -5.52 -14.76 1.80
CA LEU A 96 -4.92 -14.41 0.53
C LEU A 96 -4.72 -15.68 -0.31
N GLU A 97 -5.07 -15.63 -1.60
CA GLU A 97 -4.98 -16.79 -2.50
C GLU A 97 -3.53 -17.28 -2.61
N GLY A 98 -3.30 -18.58 -2.34
CA GLY A 98 -1.96 -19.20 -2.38
C GLY A 98 -1.23 -19.32 -1.04
N GLU A 99 -1.90 -19.02 0.08
CA GLU A 99 -1.38 -19.21 1.46
C GLU A 99 -1.99 -20.42 2.19
N MET A 100 -2.33 -21.50 1.46
CA MET A 100 -2.71 -22.79 2.04
C MET A 100 -1.62 -23.84 1.87
#